data_AF-A0A5K1AY10-F1
#
_entry.id   AF-A0A5K1AY10-F1
#
_cell.length_a   1.000
_cell.length_b   1.000
_cell.length_c   1.000
_cell.angle_alpha   90.00
_cell.angle_beta   90.00
_cell.angle_gamma   90.00
#
_symmetry.space_group_name_H-M   'P 1'
#
loop_
_entity.id
_entity.type
_entity.pdbx_description
1 polymer ?
#
loop_
_entity_poly.entity_id
_entity_poly.type
_entity_poly.pdbx_seq_one_letter_code
_entity_poly.pdbx_strand_id
1 'polypeptide(L)' 'MQEAALRSRPDIVVATPGRMIDHLRNSQSVGLEELAILILDEADRLLELGFSAEINEL' A
#
# COMPACT_ATOMS: atom_id res chain seq x y z
N MET A 1 2.07 -3.67 -15.96
CA MET A 1 1.82 -2.20 -15.96
C MET A 1 1.96 -1.58 -14.57
N GLN A 2 1.27 -2.07 -13.53
CA GLN A 2 1.37 -1.53 -12.15
C GLN A 2 2.81 -1.48 -11.63
N GLU A 3 3.56 -2.59 -11.70
CA GLU A 3 4.95 -2.63 -11.24
C GLU A 3 5.86 -1.62 -11.95
N ALA A 4 5.70 -1.44 -13.26
CA ALA A 4 6.54 -0.50 -14.02
C ALA A 4 6.28 0.95 -13.58
N ALA A 5 5.02 1.30 -13.29
CA ALA A 5 4.65 2.62 -12.76
C ALA A 5 5.12 2.82 -11.31
N LEU A 6 5.16 1.76 -10.50
CA LEU A 6 5.71 1.84 -9.14
C LEU A 6 7.24 1.97 -9.15
N ARG A 7 7.94 1.29 -10.08
CA ARG A 7 9.39 1.41 -10.25
C ARG A 7 9.84 2.80 -10.68
N SER A 8 8.96 3.61 -11.28
CA SER A 8 9.26 5.02 -11.54
C SER A 8 9.22 5.91 -10.29
N ARG A 9 8.95 5.34 -9.11
CA ARG A 9 8.94 6.02 -7.79
C ARG A 9 8.01 7.26 -7.78
N PRO A 10 6.70 7.08 -7.99
CA PRO A 10 5.75 8.18 -7.95
C PRO A 10 5.70 8.82 -6.56
N ASP A 11 5.51 10.14 -6.50
CA ASP A 11 5.42 10.88 -5.23
C ASP A 11 4.15 10.51 -4.42
N ILE A 12 3.07 10.12 -5.11
CA ILE A 12 1.78 9.76 -4.50
C ILE A 12 1.28 8.46 -5.11
N VAL A 13 0.84 7.54 -4.25
CA VAL A 13 0.17 6.29 -4.64
C VAL A 13 -1.15 6.16 -3.91
N VAL A 14 -2.21 5.83 -4.66
CA VAL A 14 -3.51 5.44 -4.11
C VAL A 14 -3.75 3.98 -4.44
N ALA A 15 -3.97 3.15 -3.43
CA ALA A 15 -4.14 1.72 -3.59
C ALA A 15 -5.04 1.13 -2.49
N THR A 16 -5.59 -0.06 -2.75
CA THR A 16 -6.22 -0.86 -1.70
C THR A 16 -5.14 -1.60 -0.88
N PRO A 17 -5.32 -1.80 0.43
CA PRO A 17 -4.28 -2.35 1.31
C PRO A 17 -3.72 -3.69 0.80
N GLY A 18 -4.59 -4.64 0.45
CA GLY A 18 -4.16 -5.96 -0.02
C GLY A 18 -3.31 -5.93 -1.30
N ARG A 19 -3.57 -4.99 -2.23
CA ARG A 19 -2.74 -4.86 -3.44
C ARG A 19 -1.40 -4.19 -3.15
N MET A 20 -1.37 -3.22 -2.23
CA MET A 20 -0.12 -2.60 -1.81
C MET A 20 0.80 -3.63 -1.14
N ILE A 21 0.28 -4.44 -0.22
CA ILE A 21 1.06 -5.48 0.47
C ILE A 21 1.63 -6.51 -0.49
N ASP A 22 0.85 -6.93 -1.49
CA ASP A 22 1.34 -7.82 -2.54
C ASP A 22 2.57 -7.21 -3.25
N HIS A 23 2.52 -5.91 -3.58
CA HIS A 23 3.66 -5.22 -4.16
C HIS A 23 4.85 -5.07 -3.20
N LEU A 24 4.62 -4.88 -1.91
CA LEU A 24 5.70 -4.77 -0.92
C LEU A 24 6.40 -6.10 -0.65
N ARG A 25 5.67 -7.22 -0.75
CA ARG A 25 6.20 -8.56 -0.43
C ARG A 25 6.75 -9.30 -1.64
N ASN A 26 6.02 -9.27 -2.74
CA ASN A 26 6.22 -10.19 -3.85
C ASN A 26 6.82 -9.51 -5.09
N SER A 27 6.82 -8.18 -5.15
CA SER A 27 7.35 -7.42 -6.28
C SER A 27 8.59 -6.60 -5.88
N GLN A 28 9.60 -6.55 -6.74
CA GLN A 28 10.66 -5.52 -6.65
C GLN A 28 10.19 -4.20 -7.29
N SER A 29 9.07 -3.66 -6.82
CA SER A 29 8.41 -2.49 -7.44
C SER A 29 8.44 -1.23 -6.59
N VAL A 30 8.19 -1.31 -5.29
CA VAL A 30 8.15 -0.16 -4.36
C VAL A 30 8.45 -0.62 -2.94
N GLY A 31 9.01 0.26 -2.11
CA GLY A 31 9.20 0.07 -0.68
C GLY A 31 8.69 1.29 0.09
N LEU A 32 8.49 1.15 1.41
CA LEU A 32 7.96 2.20 2.29
C LEU A 32 9.04 2.88 3.15
N GLU A 33 10.32 2.61 2.90
CA GLU A 33 11.43 3.12 3.73
C GLU A 33 11.52 4.65 3.75
N GLU A 34 11.07 5.31 2.69
CA GLU A 34 11.03 6.77 2.54
C GLU A 34 9.61 7.34 2.72
N LEU A 35 8.64 6.55 3.20
CA LEU A 35 7.26 7.00 3.37
C LEU A 35 7.16 8.02 4.51
N ALA A 36 6.80 9.26 4.16
CA ALA A 36 6.60 10.33 5.15
C ALA A 36 5.15 10.41 5.65
N ILE A 37 4.18 10.01 4.82
CA ILE A 37 2.75 10.19 5.09
C ILE A 37 1.99 8.95 4.64
N LEU A 38 1.20 8.37 5.54
CA LEU A 38 0.19 7.35 5.26
C LEU A 38 -1.19 7.90 5.59
N ILE A 39 -2.13 7.79 4.65
CA ILE A 39 -3.53 8.16 4.85
C ILE A 39 -4.38 6.91 4.64
N LEU A 40 -5.23 6.60 5.63
CA LEU A 40 -6.23 5.54 5.55
C LEU A 40 -7.60 6.20 5.46
N ASP A 41 -8.20 6.12 4.27
CA ASP A 41 -9.56 6.62 4.04
C ASP A 41 -10.59 5.57 4.49
N GLU A 42 -11.73 6.01 5.02
CA GLU A 42 -12.79 5.13 5.60
C GLU A 42 -12.22 4.03 6.53
N ALA A 43 -11.34 4.40 7.47
CA ALA A 43 -10.58 3.45 8.28
C ALA A 43 -11.45 2.47 9.07
N ASP A 44 -12.59 2.93 9.58
CA ASP A 44 -13.60 2.08 10.24
C ASP A 44 -14.11 0.98 9.31
N ARG A 45 -14.46 1.33 8.07
CA ARG A 45 -14.89 0.37 7.05
C ARG A 45 -13.79 -0.61 6.68
N LEU A 46 -12.54 -0.18 6.62
CA LEU A 46 -11.41 -1.07 6.36
C LEU A 46 -11.30 -2.14 7.46
N LEU A 47 -11.53 -1.78 8.73
CA LEU A 47 -11.55 -2.72 9.84
C LEU A 47 -12.74 -3.69 9.75
N GLU A 48 -13.94 -3.21 9.38
CA GLU A 48 -15.12 -4.05 9.17
C GLU A 48 -14.93 -5.07 8.04
N LEU A 49 -14.20 -4.69 6.99
CA LEU A 49 -13.85 -5.56 5.87
C LEU A 49 -12.74 -6.57 6.20
N GLY A 50 -12.18 -6.51 7.41
CA GLY A 50 -11.17 -7.44 7.89
C GLY A 50 -9.73 -7.09 7.49
N PHE A 51 -9.46 -5.87 7.00
CA PHE A 51 -8.11 -5.44 6.59
C PHE A 51 -7.18 -5.06 7.75
N SER A 52 -7.56 -5.38 8.99
CA SER A 52 -6.78 -5.02 10.18
C SER A 52 -5.38 -5.63 10.16
N ALA A 53 -5.22 -6.86 9.65
CA ALA A 53 -3.91 -7.50 9.57
C ALA A 53 -3.03 -6.79 8.54
N GLU A 54 -3.59 -6.53 7.36
CA GLU A 54 -2.94 -5.82 6.27
C GLU A 54 -2.48 -4.42 6.68
N ILE A 55 -3.35 -3.65 7.35
CA ILE A 55 -3.00 -2.29 7.78
C ILE A 55 -1.85 -2.30 8.79
N ASN A 56 -1.77 -3.30 9.67
CA ASN A 56 -0.66 -3.42 10.63
C ASN A 56 0.65 -3.87 9.99
N GLU A 57 0.62 -4.35 8.74
CA GLU A 57 1.81 -4.76 7.99
C GLU A 57 2.41 -3.63 7.14
N LEU A 58 1.64 -2.55 6.88
CA LEU A 58 2.09 -1.35 6.19
C LEU A 58 2.94 -0.47 7.14
#